data_AF-A0A434EI70-F1
#
_entry.id   AF-A0A434EI70-F1
#
_cell.length_a   1.000
_cell.length_b   1.000
_cell.length_c   1.000
_cell.angle_alpha   90.00
_cell.angle_beta   90.00
_cell.angle_gamma   90.00
#
_symmetry.space_group_name_H-M   'P 1'
#
loop_
_entity.id
_entity.type
_entity.pdbx_description
1 polymer ?
#
loop_
_entity_poly.entity_id
_entity_poly.type
_entity_poly.pdbx_seq_one_letter_code
_entity_poly.pdbx_strand_id
1 'polypeptide(L)' 'SILLDRAPKSLSPSFVECGAPESVFAAIVDRHLIAEGILKRPLLGNAPQKYGGDNAVLGMGEVLFPR' A
#
# COMPACT_ATOMS: atom_id res chain seq x y z
N SER A 1 2.21 -4.41 6.41
CA SER A 1 1.98 -3.42 5.33
C SER A 1 1.56 -2.10 5.94
N ILE A 2 2.03 -0.98 5.40
CA ILE A 2 1.59 0.38 5.74
C ILE A 2 0.77 0.89 4.56
N LEU A 3 -0.42 1.42 4.82
CA LEU A 3 -1.33 1.92 3.79
C LEU A 3 -1.41 3.43 3.90
N LEU A 4 -1.15 4.13 2.80
CA LEU A 4 -1.19 5.58 2.73
C LEU A 4 -2.30 6.03 1.79
N ASP A 5 -2.91 7.18 2.09
CA ASP A 5 -3.94 7.79 1.24
C ASP A 5 -3.36 8.52 0.00
N ARG A 6 -2.03 8.66 -0.07
CA ARG A 6 -1.29 9.34 -1.12
C ARG A 6 0.17 8.88 -1.17
N ALA A 7 0.87 9.26 -2.24
CA ALA A 7 2.30 9.01 -2.37
C ALA A 7 3.10 9.65 -1.20
N PRO A 8 4.04 8.92 -0.59
CA PRO A 8 4.92 9.48 0.43
C PRO A 8 5.87 10.52 -0.20
N LYS A 9 6.07 11.66 0.48
CA LYS A 9 7.00 12.70 -0.01
C LYS A 9 8.47 12.26 0.06
N SER A 10 8.78 11.41 1.02
CA SER A 10 10.11 10.86 1.25
C SER A 10 9.98 9.50 1.91
N LEU A 11 10.89 8.59 1.58
CA LEU A 11 11.02 7.26 2.17
C LEU A 11 12.48 7.02 2.54
N SER A 12 12.71 6.09 3.47
CA SER A 12 14.07 5.61 3.73
C SER A 12 14.64 4.99 2.45
N PRO A 13 15.93 5.20 2.12
CA PRO A 13 16.56 4.66 0.90
C PRO A 13 16.61 3.12 0.87
N SER A 14 16.33 2.47 1.99
CA SER A 14 16.21 1.02 2.12
C SER A 14 14.86 0.46 1.65
N PHE A 15 13.90 1.32 1.26
CA PHE A 15 12.71 0.91 0.54
C PHE A 15 12.95 0.95 -0.97
N VAL A 16 12.45 -0.07 -1.67
CA VAL A 16 12.62 -0.24 -3.12
C VAL A 16 11.27 -0.13 -3.79
N GLU A 17 11.20 0.62 -4.88
CA GLU A 17 9.99 0.73 -5.71
C GLU A 17 9.69 -0.62 -6.38
N CYS A 18 8.45 -1.10 -6.23
CA CYS A 18 7.99 -2.38 -6.77
C CYS A 18 6.92 -2.23 -7.86
N GLY A 19 6.66 -0.99 -8.30
CA GLY A 19 5.62 -0.67 -9.28
C GLY A 19 4.20 -0.84 -8.72
N ALA A 20 3.25 -1.15 -9.61
CA ALA A 20 1.83 -1.23 -9.30
C ALA A 20 1.19 -2.55 -9.78
N PRO A 21 1.58 -3.71 -9.20
CA PRO A 21 0.95 -4.98 -9.54
C PRO A 21 -0.49 -5.02 -9.04
N GLU A 22 -1.35 -5.78 -9.73
CA GLU A 22 -2.67 -6.10 -9.20
C GLU A 22 -2.54 -6.81 -7.85
N SER A 23 -3.34 -6.39 -6.86
CA SER A 23 -3.22 -6.87 -5.49
C SER A 23 -4.57 -7.31 -4.94
N VAL A 24 -4.73 -8.63 -4.77
CA VAL A 24 -5.89 -9.22 -4.08
C VAL A 24 -5.97 -8.71 -2.63
N PHE A 25 -4.81 -8.52 -1.99
CA PHE A 25 -4.75 -7.93 -0.64
C PHE A 25 -5.37 -6.54 -0.61
N ALA A 26 -5.02 -5.66 -1.57
CA ALA A 26 -5.60 -4.32 -1.65
C ALA A 26 -7.12 -4.35 -1.81
N ALA A 27 -7.63 -5.24 -2.68
CA ALA A 27 -9.06 -5.41 -2.88
C ALA A 27 -9.80 -5.88 -1.61
N ILE A 28 -9.22 -6.80 -0.83
CA ILE A 28 -9.80 -7.27 0.44
C ILE A 28 -9.84 -6.14 1.47
N VAL A 29 -8.74 -5.38 1.59
CA VAL A 29 -8.65 -4.26 2.51
C VAL A 29 -9.70 -3.19 2.19
N ASP A 30 -9.78 -2.77 0.93
CA ASP A 30 -10.75 -1.76 0.50
C ASP A 30 -12.19 -2.21 0.79
N ARG A 31 -12.53 -3.46 0.50
CA ARG A 31 -13.84 -4.03 0.83
C ARG A 31 -14.11 -4.01 2.33
N HIS A 32 -13.12 -4.37 3.15
CA HIS A 32 -13.28 -4.38 4.61
C HIS A 32 -13.48 -2.96 5.17
N LEU A 33 -12.65 -1.99 4.76
CA LEU A 33 -12.75 -0.61 5.23
C LEU A 33 -14.09 0.05 4.85
N ILE A 34 -14.67 -0.31 3.71
CA ILE A 34 -16.00 0.14 3.30
C ILE A 34 -17.09 -0.56 4.12
N ALA A 35 -16.98 -1.89 4.31
CA ALA A 35 -17.98 -2.66 5.05
C ALA A 35 -18.10 -2.20 6.52
N GLU A 36 -16.98 -1.84 7.15
CA GLU A 36 -16.95 -1.30 8.51
C GLU A 36 -17.32 0.20 8.59
N GLY A 37 -17.65 0.84 7.47
CA GLY A 37 -18.02 2.26 7.43
C GLY A 37 -16.87 3.24 7.71
N ILE A 38 -15.62 2.76 7.70
CA ILE A 38 -14.42 3.57 7.93
C ILE A 38 -14.16 4.48 6.73
N LEU A 39 -14.32 3.94 5.52
CA LEU A 39 -14.18 4.68 4.27
C LEU A 39 -15.46 4.59 3.43
N LYS A 40 -15.73 5.64 2.64
CA LYS A 40 -16.88 5.68 1.71
C LYS A 40 -16.55 5.13 0.31
N ARG A 41 -15.26 4.89 0.03
CA ARG A 41 -14.73 4.48 -1.28
C ARG A 41 -13.41 3.73 -1.10
N PRO A 42 -12.94 2.97 -2.10
CA PRO A 42 -11.64 2.29 -2.06
C PRO A 42 -10.49 3.26 -1.76
N LEU A 43 -9.57 2.85 -0.89
CA LEU A 43 -8.35 3.58 -0.54
C LEU A 43 -7.26 3.35 -1.58
N LEU A 44 -7.02 2.08 -1.93
CA LEU A 44 -5.86 1.64 -2.74
C LEU A 44 -6.23 1.37 -4.20
N GLY A 45 -7.45 0.88 -4.44
CA GLY A 45 -7.86 0.39 -5.75
C GLY A 45 -7.19 -0.94 -6.11
N ASN A 46 -7.32 -1.33 -7.38
CA ASN A 46 -6.92 -2.68 -7.82
C ASN A 46 -5.39 -2.84 -8.02
N ALA A 47 -4.69 -1.76 -8.34
CA ALA A 47 -3.26 -1.74 -8.65
C ALA A 47 -2.56 -0.58 -7.92
N PRO A 48 -2.45 -0.63 -6.58
CA PRO A 48 -1.76 0.41 -5.82
C PRO A 48 -0.26 0.41 -6.13
N GLN A 49 0.34 1.59 -6.06
CA GLN A 49 1.80 1.72 -6.06
C GLN A 49 2.37 1.08 -4.79
N LYS A 50 3.52 0.43 -4.93
CA LYS A 50 4.15 -0.35 -3.86
C LYS A 50 5.61 -0.01 -3.70
N TYR A 51 6.03 0.15 -2.45
CA TYR A 51 7.43 -0.01 -2.04
C TYR A 51 7.58 -1.25 -1.17
N GLY A 52 8.64 -2.03 -1.38
CA GLY A 52 9.05 -3.15 -0.51
C GLY A 52 10.25 -2.76 0.36
N GLY A 53 10.31 -3.27 1.59
CA GLY A 53 11.37 -2.94 2.55
C GLY A 53 10.92 -3.16 4.00
N ASP A 54 11.53 -2.61 5.03
CA ASP A 54 12.79 -1.88 5.06
C ASP A 54 13.96 -2.87 4.94
N ASN A 55 14.84 -2.69 3.94
CA ASN A 55 16.02 -3.53 3.72
C ASN A 55 17.20 -3.23 4.66
N ALA A 56 17.06 -2.28 5.60
CA ALA A 56 17.95 -2.20 6.77
C ALA A 56 17.69 -3.34 7.77
N VAL A 57 16.57 -4.06 7.61
CA VAL A 57 16.21 -5.29 8.33
C VAL A 57 15.78 -6.38 7.33
N LEU A 58 14.88 -7.29 7.70
CA LEU A 58 14.49 -8.46 6.89
C LEU A 58 13.76 -8.13 5.56
N GLY A 59 13.36 -6.88 5.31
CA GLY A 59 12.75 -6.48 4.02
C GLY A 59 11.35 -7.04 3.71
N MET A 60 10.65 -7.57 4.73
CA MET A 60 9.34 -8.23 4.56
C MET A 60 8.13 -7.28 4.65
N GLY A 61 8.37 -6.00 4.91
CA GLY A 61 7.35 -4.97 4.94
C GLY A 61 7.06 -4.40 3.56
N GLU A 62 6.00 -3.61 3.49
CA GLU A 62 5.60 -2.91 2.27
C GLU A 62 4.83 -1.64 2.62
N VAL A 63 4.91 -0.65 1.73
CA VAL A 63 4.10 0.57 1.72
C VAL A 63 3.26 0.57 0.46
N LEU A 64 1.94 0.72 0.62
CA LEU A 64 0.97 0.76 -0.47
C LEU A 64 0.25 2.12 -0.48
N PHE A 65 0.04 2.68 -1.66
CA PHE A 65 -0.69 3.94 -1.84
C PHE A 65 -1.43 3.97 -3.17
N PRO A 66 -2.55 4.72 -3.27
CA PRO A 66 -3.27 4.86 -4.53
C PRO A 66 -2.38 5.47 -5.61
N ARG A 67 -2.69 5.10 -6.85
CA ARG A 67 -2.05 5.65 -8.04
C ARG A 67 -2.43 7.11 -8.27
#